data_AF-A0A0F7CU75-F1
#
_entry.id   AF-A0A0F7CU75-F1
#
_cell.length_a   1.000
_cell.length_b   1.000
_cell.length_c   1.000
_cell.angle_alpha   90.00
_cell.angle_beta   90.00
_cell.angle_gamma   90.00
#
_symmetry.space_group_name_H-M   'P 1'
#
loop_
_entity.id
_entity.type
_entity.pdbx_description
1 polymer ?
#
loop_
_entity_poly.entity_id
_entity_poly.type
_entity_poly.pdbx_seq_one_letter_code
_entity_poly.pdbx_strand_id
1 'polypeptide(L)'
;MRAILNRLFILLGILLVIVATGTFGFVALEGLSAFESLYLTVSTITTVGYGDIVPYTTGGRLLAMAIVVIGFTFFTGVVVTSVQLVFERREENHRTQQLSTLTTLFFNEVGNSLIKLLGKCDTAIDQIEEIVPAGEVWTEEDFSRLSNTLKHHPCDVNIRCLDIEGLQKLFASPLLLKLLESPHIFDHALFNGLLRAIFHFQDELEAHQSFSHLSEVKTSHISTDLKKVYQPLTKLWVEHMCYLKKLYPILFLTVLETNPFKKESGAAATPATEIL
;
A
#
# COMPACT_ATOMS: atom_id res chain seq x y z
N MET A 1 3.51 -14.86 -1.70
CA MET A 1 2.13 -15.41 -1.66
C MET A 1 1.87 -16.70 -2.48
N ARG A 2 1.67 -16.70 -3.82
CA ARG A 2 1.28 -17.95 -4.57
C ARG A 2 2.26 -19.12 -4.41
N ALA A 3 3.57 -18.86 -4.46
CA ALA A 3 4.59 -19.90 -4.27
C ALA A 3 4.57 -20.53 -2.86
N ILE A 4 4.26 -19.73 -1.84
CA ILE A 4 4.23 -20.18 -0.43
C ILE A 4 2.95 -20.97 -0.17
N LEU A 5 1.82 -20.57 -0.75
CA LEU A 5 0.59 -21.35 -0.73
C LEU A 5 0.81 -22.72 -1.39
N ASN A 6 1.43 -22.77 -2.57
CA ASN A 6 1.74 -24.03 -3.24
C ASN A 6 2.66 -24.92 -2.38
N ARG A 7 3.70 -24.34 -1.77
CA ARG A 7 4.59 -25.07 -0.84
C ARG A 7 3.81 -25.61 0.37
N LEU A 8 2.93 -24.82 0.97
CA LEU A 8 2.09 -25.25 2.09
C LEU A 8 1.18 -26.42 1.70
N PHE A 9 0.52 -26.35 0.54
CA PHE A 9 -0.35 -27.43 0.06
C PHE A 9 0.44 -28.72 -0.20
N ILE A 10 1.65 -28.63 -0.77
CA ILE A 10 2.53 -29.80 -0.96
C ILE A 10 2.91 -30.41 0.39
N LEU A 11 3.33 -29.59 1.36
CA LEU A 11 3.71 -30.08 2.70
C LEU A 11 2.53 -30.72 3.43
N LEU A 12 1.33 -30.13 3.35
CA LEU A 12 0.10 -30.69 3.91
C LEU A 12 -0.27 -32.02 3.25
N GLY A 13 -0.15 -32.12 1.92
CA GLY A 13 -0.39 -33.37 1.19
C GLY A 13 0.55 -34.49 1.62
N ILE A 14 1.85 -34.19 1.76
CA ILE A 14 2.84 -35.16 2.25
C ILE A 14 2.55 -35.56 3.70
N LEU A 15 2.24 -34.60 4.57
CA LEU A 15 1.89 -34.87 5.96
C LEU A 15 0.67 -35.79 6.07
N LEU A 16 -0.35 -35.59 5.23
CA LEU A 16 -1.54 -36.43 5.19
C LEU A 16 -1.20 -37.86 4.77
N VAL A 17 -0.32 -38.05 3.78
CA VAL A 17 0.18 -39.38 3.39
C VAL A 17 0.94 -40.05 4.53
N ILE A 18 1.78 -39.32 5.26
CA ILE A 18 2.51 -39.85 6.43
C ILE A 18 1.52 -40.28 7.52
N VAL A 19 0.51 -39.45 7.82
CA VAL A 19 -0.53 -39.78 8.81
C VAL A 19 -1.31 -41.03 8.39
N ALA A 20 -1.71 -41.14 7.12
CA ALA A 20 -2.44 -42.30 6.61
C ALA A 20 -1.58 -43.57 6.67
N THR A 21 -0.31 -43.47 6.29
CA THR A 21 0.65 -44.60 6.32
C THR A 21 0.93 -45.05 7.75
N GLY A 22 1.12 -44.11 8.68
CA GLY A 22 1.33 -44.40 10.10
C GLY A 22 0.10 -45.04 10.73
N THR A 23 -1.09 -44.51 10.44
CA THR A 23 -2.37 -45.06 10.91
C THR A 23 -2.56 -46.49 10.43
N PHE A 24 -2.40 -46.74 9.13
CA PHE A 24 -2.49 -48.09 8.56
C PHE A 24 -1.44 -49.04 9.15
N GLY A 25 -0.22 -48.56 9.34
CA GLY A 25 0.86 -49.33 9.94
C GLY A 25 0.56 -49.76 11.37
N PHE A 26 0.00 -48.88 12.21
CA PHE A 26 -0.40 -49.25 13.58
C PHE A 26 -1.61 -50.19 13.61
N VAL A 27 -2.60 -50.03 12.72
CA VAL A 27 -3.69 -51.01 12.60
C VAL A 27 -3.14 -52.40 12.26
N ALA A 28 -2.21 -52.49 11.30
CA ALA A 28 -1.68 -53.77 10.84
C ALA A 28 -0.70 -54.43 11.83
N LEU A 29 0.13 -53.63 12.52
CA LEU A 29 1.20 -54.15 13.39
C LEU A 29 0.76 -54.30 14.86
N GLU A 30 -0.10 -53.42 15.35
CA GLU A 30 -0.55 -53.41 16.75
C GLU A 30 -1.99 -53.92 16.92
N GLY A 31 -2.75 -54.10 15.81
CA GLY A 31 -4.15 -54.54 15.87
C GLY A 31 -5.10 -53.52 16.49
N LEU A 32 -4.67 -52.26 16.60
CA LEU A 32 -5.46 -51.15 17.14
C LEU A 32 -6.62 -50.79 16.20
N SER A 33 -7.68 -50.20 16.73
CA SER A 33 -8.73 -49.63 15.87
C SER A 33 -8.16 -48.51 14.99
N ALA A 34 -8.83 -48.22 13.87
CA ALA A 34 -8.40 -47.14 12.97
C ALA A 34 -8.32 -45.78 13.67
N PHE A 35 -9.23 -45.53 14.63
CA PHE A 35 -9.24 -44.29 15.39
C PHE A 35 -8.09 -44.20 16.40
N GLU A 36 -7.84 -45.26 17.17
CA GLU A 36 -6.71 -45.31 18.12
C GLU A 36 -5.37 -45.20 17.40
N SER A 37 -5.25 -45.82 16.22
CA SER A 37 -4.07 -45.74 15.37
C SER A 37 -3.84 -44.33 14.81
N LEU A 38 -4.93 -43.65 14.40
CA LEU A 38 -4.87 -42.27 13.93
C LEU A 38 -4.46 -41.35 15.08
N TYR A 39 -5.06 -41.52 16.25
CA TYR A 39 -4.75 -40.77 17.45
C TYR A 39 -3.29 -40.96 17.88
N LEU A 40 -2.79 -42.20 17.91
CA LEU A 40 -1.38 -42.49 18.19
C LEU A 40 -0.45 -41.84 17.16
N THR A 41 -0.80 -41.90 15.88
CA THR A 41 0.00 -41.30 14.80
C THR A 41 0.07 -39.78 14.95
N VAL A 42 -1.07 -39.12 15.14
CA VAL A 42 -1.14 -37.66 15.26
C VAL A 42 -0.44 -37.18 16.54
N SER A 43 -0.67 -37.83 17.69
CA SER A 43 -0.02 -37.46 18.95
C SER A 43 1.50 -37.66 18.91
N THR A 44 1.98 -38.64 18.15
CA THR A 44 3.41 -38.87 17.90
C THR A 44 4.02 -37.81 16.97
N ILE A 45 3.37 -37.51 15.84
CA ILE A 45 3.85 -36.52 14.85
C ILE A 45 3.89 -35.11 15.44
N THR A 46 2.89 -34.76 16.23
CA THR A 46 2.80 -33.46 16.93
C THR A 46 3.70 -33.39 18.15
N THR A 47 4.40 -34.48 18.50
CA THR A 47 5.25 -34.62 19.69
C THR A 47 4.53 -34.35 21.02
N VAL A 48 3.20 -34.46 21.04
CA VAL A 48 2.40 -34.35 22.26
C VAL A 48 2.58 -35.59 23.14
N GLY A 49 2.48 -36.77 22.52
CA GLY A 49 2.84 -38.05 23.14
C GLY A 49 2.23 -38.31 24.52
N TYR A 50 0.90 -38.28 24.64
CA TYR A 50 0.18 -38.46 25.91
C TYR A 50 0.55 -39.75 26.68
N GLY A 51 0.98 -40.80 25.96
CA GLY A 51 1.45 -42.06 26.56
C GLY A 51 0.33 -42.98 27.06
N ASP A 52 -0.91 -42.67 26.72
CA ASP A 52 -2.12 -43.46 26.97
C ASP A 52 -2.25 -44.65 26.02
N ILE A 53 -1.84 -44.48 24.75
CA ILE A 53 -1.72 -45.56 23.76
C ILE A 53 -0.26 -45.61 23.30
N VAL A 54 0.34 -46.80 23.31
CA VAL A 54 1.75 -47.00 22.94
C VAL A 54 1.94 -48.30 22.14
N PRO A 55 2.92 -48.36 21.21
CA PRO A 55 3.22 -49.59 20.49
C PRO A 55 3.97 -50.60 21.37
N TYR A 56 3.42 -51.81 21.44
CA TYR A 56 4.00 -52.91 22.22
C TYR A 56 4.88 -53.82 21.36
N THR A 57 4.57 -53.96 20.07
CA THR A 57 5.33 -54.82 19.17
C THR A 57 6.65 -54.16 18.75
N THR A 58 7.65 -54.97 18.44
CA THR A 58 8.92 -54.47 17.88
C THR A 58 8.70 -53.71 16.58
N GLY A 59 7.77 -54.19 15.73
CA GLY A 59 7.42 -53.53 14.46
C GLY A 59 6.78 -52.16 14.66
N GLY A 60 5.80 -52.06 15.57
CA GLY A 60 5.14 -50.78 15.88
C GLY A 60 6.08 -49.76 16.52
N ARG A 61 7.04 -50.20 17.35
CA ARG A 61 8.09 -49.32 17.89
C ARG A 61 9.02 -48.77 16.81
N LEU A 62 9.45 -49.61 15.87
CA LEU A 62 10.26 -49.17 14.72
C LEU A 62 9.49 -48.19 13.83
N LEU A 63 8.20 -48.46 13.58
CA LEU A 63 7.32 -47.56 12.85
C LEU A 63 7.18 -46.22 13.58
N ALA A 64 6.95 -46.22 14.90
CA ALA A 64 6.85 -45.00 15.70
C ALA A 64 8.15 -44.18 15.63
N MET A 65 9.32 -44.82 15.73
CA MET A 65 10.61 -44.14 15.58
C MET A 65 10.75 -43.46 14.20
N ALA A 66 10.34 -44.14 13.12
CA ALA A 66 10.38 -43.57 11.78
C ALA A 66 9.38 -42.40 11.62
N ILE A 67 8.16 -42.54 12.16
CA ILE A 67 7.13 -41.49 12.13
C ILE A 67 7.56 -40.25 12.90
N VAL A 68 8.25 -40.40 14.04
CA VAL A 68 8.77 -39.25 14.78
C VAL A 68 9.74 -38.46 13.91
N VAL A 69 10.74 -39.10 13.30
CA VAL A 69 11.76 -38.37 12.51
C VAL A 69 11.14 -37.73 11.27
N ILE A 70 10.36 -38.49 10.51
CA ILE A 70 9.83 -38.03 9.23
C ILE A 70 8.63 -37.10 9.46
N GLY A 71 7.63 -37.55 10.21
CA GLY A 71 6.39 -36.84 10.44
C GLY A 71 6.59 -35.51 11.17
N PHE A 72 7.42 -35.47 12.22
CA PHE A 72 7.70 -34.21 12.94
C PHE A 72 8.40 -33.18 12.05
N THR A 73 9.31 -33.62 11.17
CA THR A 73 10.01 -32.74 10.23
C THR A 73 9.03 -32.04 9.30
N PHE A 74 8.09 -32.80 8.70
CA PHE A 74 7.07 -32.24 7.83
C PHE A 74 6.05 -31.39 8.59
N PHE A 75 5.65 -31.81 9.79
CA PHE A 75 4.77 -31.02 10.66
C PHE A 75 5.38 -29.66 10.99
N THR A 76 6.65 -29.62 11.41
CA THR A 76 7.38 -28.37 11.66
C THR A 76 7.46 -27.50 10.41
N GLY A 77 7.69 -28.10 9.24
CA GLY A 77 7.68 -27.39 7.96
C GLY A 77 6.34 -26.71 7.66
N VAL A 78 5.21 -27.39 7.94
CA VAL A 78 3.87 -26.81 7.81
C VAL A 78 3.69 -25.63 8.78
N VAL A 79 4.07 -25.79 10.04
CA VAL A 79 3.96 -24.73 11.06
C VAL A 79 4.77 -23.50 10.66
N VAL A 80 6.05 -23.67 10.30
CA VAL A 80 6.93 -22.56 9.88
C VAL A 80 6.38 -21.85 8.65
N THR A 81 5.94 -22.59 7.64
CA THR A 81 5.36 -22.00 6.41
C THR A 81 4.06 -21.25 6.71
N SER A 82 3.25 -21.76 7.64
CA SER A 82 2.02 -21.09 8.08
C SER A 82 2.31 -19.79 8.81
N VAL A 83 3.31 -19.80 9.70
CA VAL A 83 3.79 -18.60 10.40
C VAL A 83 4.32 -17.57 9.38
N GLN A 84 5.11 -17.99 8.40
CA GLN A 84 5.60 -17.11 7.32
C GLN A 84 4.45 -16.45 6.55
N LEU A 85 3.39 -17.19 6.21
CA LEU A 85 2.20 -16.62 5.55
C LEU A 85 1.53 -15.53 6.39
N VAL A 86 1.42 -15.73 7.71
CA VAL A 86 0.85 -14.72 8.61
C VAL A 86 1.74 -13.49 8.67
N PHE A 87 3.06 -13.66 8.74
CA PHE A 87 4.00 -12.53 8.74
C PHE A 87 3.96 -11.75 7.43
N GLU A 88 4.01 -12.41 6.26
CA GLU A 88 3.88 -11.73 4.97
C GLU A 88 2.59 -10.92 4.88
N ARG A 89 1.48 -11.47 5.37
CA ARG A 89 0.19 -10.79 5.35
C ARG A 89 0.17 -9.57 6.26
N ARG A 90 0.81 -9.65 7.43
CA ARG A 90 0.95 -8.50 8.35
C ARG A 90 1.84 -7.42 7.76
N GLU A 91 2.96 -7.82 7.15
CA GLU A 91 3.90 -6.88 6.55
C GLU A 91 3.27 -6.09 5.39
N GLU A 92 2.48 -6.74 4.54
CA GLU A 92 1.71 -6.10 3.46
C GLU A 92 0.74 -5.03 4.01
N ASN A 93 0.06 -5.33 5.11
CA ASN A 93 -0.86 -4.40 5.76
C ASN A 93 -0.12 -3.22 6.43
N HIS A 94 1.01 -3.48 7.09
CA HIS A 94 1.81 -2.44 7.74
C HIS A 94 2.44 -1.49 6.72
N ARG A 95 2.95 -1.99 5.58
CA ARG A 95 3.51 -1.17 4.50
C ARG A 95 2.46 -0.22 3.92
N THR A 96 1.23 -0.71 3.68
CA THR A 96 0.13 0.11 3.16
C THR A 96 -0.26 1.23 4.13
N GLN A 97 -0.22 0.96 5.45
CA GLN A 97 -0.48 1.97 6.48
C GLN A 97 0.62 3.04 6.54
N GLN A 98 1.89 2.63 6.52
CA GLN A 98 3.02 3.57 6.55
C GLN A 98 2.98 4.53 5.35
N LEU A 99 2.73 4.01 4.15
CA LEU A 99 2.60 4.81 2.93
C LEU A 99 1.45 5.81 3.02
N SER A 100 0.34 5.42 3.63
CA SER A 100 -0.82 6.30 3.76
C SER A 100 -0.58 7.42 4.77
N THR A 101 0.17 7.16 5.84
CA THR A 101 0.64 8.19 6.78
C THR A 101 1.58 9.17 6.10
N LEU A 102 2.57 8.68 5.33
CA LEU A 102 3.50 9.54 4.59
C LEU A 102 2.79 10.37 3.52
N THR A 103 1.83 9.78 2.82
CA THR A 103 0.99 10.47 1.85
C THR A 103 0.17 11.58 2.53
N THR A 104 -0.35 11.32 3.74
CA THR A 104 -1.06 12.34 4.53
C THR A 104 -0.15 13.48 4.95
N LEU A 105 1.06 13.18 5.45
CA LEU A 105 2.04 14.21 5.81
C LEU A 105 2.44 15.04 4.58
N PHE A 106 2.68 14.37 3.45
CA PHE A 106 2.99 15.02 2.18
C PHE A 106 1.87 15.97 1.72
N PHE A 107 0.61 15.53 1.71
CA PHE A 107 -0.50 16.40 1.27
C PHE A 107 -0.74 17.58 2.21
N ASN A 108 -0.54 17.38 3.52
CA ASN A 108 -0.69 18.45 4.50
C ASN A 108 0.38 19.54 4.35
N GLU A 109 1.63 19.20 4.02
CA GLU A 109 2.72 20.18 3.95
C GLU A 109 2.99 20.71 2.54
N VAL A 110 2.89 19.84 1.52
CA VAL A 110 3.38 20.09 0.16
C VAL A 110 2.27 19.89 -0.86
N GLY A 111 1.63 18.72 -0.86
CA GLY A 111 0.78 18.26 -1.96
C GLY A 111 -0.44 19.15 -2.22
N ASN A 112 -1.18 19.58 -1.19
CA ASN A 112 -2.36 20.44 -1.38
C ASN A 112 -1.97 21.83 -1.92
N SER A 113 -0.91 22.42 -1.37
CA SER A 113 -0.36 23.70 -1.84
C SER A 113 0.14 23.60 -3.27
N LEU A 114 0.79 22.47 -3.62
CA LEU A 114 1.27 22.21 -4.97
C LEU A 114 0.12 22.07 -5.96
N ILE A 115 -0.94 21.31 -5.63
CA ILE A 115 -2.15 21.22 -6.47
C ILE A 115 -2.76 22.61 -6.67
N LYS A 116 -2.84 23.43 -5.62
CA LYS A 116 -3.42 24.78 -5.71
C LYS A 116 -2.61 25.71 -6.63
N LEU A 117 -1.28 25.68 -6.52
CA LEU A 117 -0.39 26.49 -7.37
C LEU A 117 -0.46 26.06 -8.84
N LEU A 118 -0.45 24.74 -9.10
CA LEU A 118 -0.51 24.20 -10.45
C LEU A 118 -1.92 24.35 -11.06
N GLY A 119 -2.97 24.14 -10.26
CA GLY A 119 -4.37 24.25 -10.67
C GLY A 119 -4.79 25.67 -11.05
N LYS A 120 -4.21 26.71 -10.42
CA LYS A 120 -4.38 28.11 -10.86
C LYS A 120 -3.94 28.34 -12.30
N CYS A 121 -3.00 27.53 -12.78
CA CYS A 121 -2.38 27.66 -14.09
C CYS A 121 -2.93 26.62 -15.09
N ASP A 122 -3.80 25.72 -14.66
CA ASP A 122 -4.41 24.68 -15.48
C ASP A 122 -5.61 25.24 -16.26
N THR A 123 -5.51 25.16 -17.58
CA THR A 123 -6.53 25.67 -18.50
C THR A 123 -7.85 24.88 -18.47
N ALA A 124 -7.82 23.64 -17.96
CA ALA A 124 -8.97 22.73 -17.94
C ALA A 124 -9.45 22.39 -16.52
N ILE A 125 -8.99 23.11 -15.49
CA ILE A 125 -9.32 22.84 -14.08
C ILE A 125 -10.83 22.81 -13.80
N ASP A 126 -11.62 23.55 -14.58
CA ASP A 126 -13.09 23.61 -14.44
C ASP A 126 -13.74 22.23 -14.63
N GLN A 127 -13.15 21.37 -15.47
CA GLN A 127 -13.61 19.98 -15.67
C GLN A 127 -13.41 19.12 -14.42
N ILE A 128 -12.41 19.43 -13.60
CA ILE A 128 -12.16 18.74 -12.34
C ILE A 128 -13.10 19.31 -11.27
N GLU A 129 -13.24 20.63 -11.19
CA GLU A 129 -14.07 21.29 -10.18
C GLU A 129 -15.54 20.87 -10.26
N GLU A 130 -16.10 20.69 -11.47
CA GLU A 130 -17.49 20.26 -11.67
C GLU A 130 -17.76 18.82 -11.19
N ILE A 131 -16.73 17.96 -11.21
CA ILE A 131 -16.85 16.53 -10.92
C ILE A 131 -16.62 16.22 -9.44
N VAL A 132 -15.88 17.06 -8.72
CA VAL A 132 -15.62 16.90 -7.29
C VAL A 132 -16.92 17.21 -6.52
N PRO A 133 -17.62 16.19 -5.99
CA PRO A 133 -18.88 16.43 -5.29
C PRO A 133 -18.64 17.25 -4.02
N ALA A 134 -19.43 18.31 -3.83
CA ALA A 134 -19.44 19.05 -2.58
C ALA A 134 -20.20 18.25 -1.49
N GLY A 135 -19.61 18.13 -0.30
CA GLY A 135 -20.28 17.60 0.89
C GLY A 135 -19.92 16.16 1.27
N GLU A 136 -20.57 15.65 2.33
CA GLU A 136 -20.19 14.44 3.08
C GLU A 136 -20.33 13.10 2.32
N VAL A 137 -21.14 13.04 1.27
CA VAL A 137 -21.60 11.76 0.71
C VAL A 137 -20.91 11.47 -0.62
N TRP A 138 -19.64 11.08 -0.55
CA TRP A 138 -18.98 10.45 -1.69
C TRP A 138 -19.34 8.96 -1.73
N THR A 139 -19.48 8.38 -2.91
CA THR A 139 -19.65 6.94 -3.14
C THR A 139 -18.40 6.37 -3.83
N GLU A 140 -18.27 5.03 -3.86
CA GLU A 140 -17.19 4.38 -4.64
C GLU A 140 -17.28 4.73 -6.14
N GLU A 141 -18.49 5.01 -6.64
CA GLU A 141 -18.69 5.49 -8.01
C GLU A 141 -18.11 6.89 -8.21
N ASP A 142 -18.23 7.79 -7.25
CA ASP A 142 -17.71 9.16 -7.35
C ASP A 142 -16.18 9.16 -7.41
N PHE A 143 -15.52 8.35 -6.57
CA PHE A 143 -14.07 8.14 -6.68
C PHE A 143 -13.66 7.56 -8.02
N SER A 144 -14.43 6.61 -8.55
CA SER A 144 -14.17 5.99 -9.85
C SER A 144 -14.33 6.98 -11.01
N ARG A 145 -15.37 7.83 -10.98
CA ARG A 145 -15.61 8.91 -11.95
C ARG A 145 -14.49 9.94 -11.92
N LEU A 146 -14.11 10.40 -10.72
CA LEU A 146 -13.03 11.37 -10.54
C LEU A 146 -11.68 10.80 -10.99
N SER A 147 -11.35 9.56 -10.58
CA SER A 147 -10.13 8.88 -11.01
C SER A 147 -10.06 8.71 -12.53
N ASN A 148 -11.18 8.36 -13.17
CA ASN A 148 -11.23 8.21 -14.62
C ASN A 148 -11.04 9.55 -15.35
N THR A 149 -11.61 10.63 -14.81
CA THR A 149 -11.47 11.97 -15.38
C THR A 149 -10.02 12.45 -15.26
N LEU A 150 -9.41 12.32 -14.09
CA LEU A 150 -8.01 12.71 -13.87
C LEU A 150 -7.02 11.90 -14.72
N LYS A 151 -7.33 10.64 -15.05
CA LYS A 151 -6.49 9.84 -15.97
C LYS A 151 -6.44 10.43 -17.38
N HIS A 152 -7.53 11.01 -17.86
CA HIS A 152 -7.65 11.58 -19.21
C HIS A 152 -7.45 13.09 -19.23
N HIS A 153 -7.23 13.70 -18.07
CA HIS A 153 -7.02 15.12 -17.96
C HIS A 153 -5.75 15.54 -18.71
N PRO A 154 -5.82 16.54 -19.60
CA PRO A 154 -4.65 16.95 -20.38
C PRO A 154 -3.54 17.55 -19.51
N CYS A 155 -3.86 18.01 -18.28
CA CYS A 155 -2.90 18.64 -17.36
C CYS A 155 -2.09 19.74 -18.06
N ASP A 156 -2.76 20.58 -18.85
CA ASP A 156 -2.10 21.62 -19.64
C ASP A 156 -1.95 22.90 -18.80
N VAL A 157 -0.76 23.01 -18.20
CA VAL A 157 -0.42 24.05 -17.24
C VAL A 157 0.36 25.16 -17.93
N ASN A 158 -0.18 26.38 -17.85
CA ASN A 158 0.46 27.56 -18.41
C ASN A 158 1.61 28.04 -17.51
N ILE A 159 2.86 27.81 -17.96
CA ILE A 159 4.09 28.17 -17.25
C ILE A 159 4.15 29.68 -16.92
N ARG A 160 3.51 30.55 -17.72
CA ARG A 160 3.55 32.00 -17.48
C ARG A 160 2.73 32.45 -16.26
N CYS A 161 1.77 31.63 -15.84
CA CYS A 161 0.95 31.90 -14.65
C CYS A 161 1.58 31.31 -13.38
N LEU A 162 2.68 30.57 -13.52
CA LEU A 162 3.29 29.80 -12.45
C LEU A 162 3.99 30.71 -11.44
N ASP A 163 3.62 30.59 -10.16
CA ASP A 163 4.31 31.23 -9.05
C ASP A 163 5.58 30.45 -8.69
N ILE A 164 6.69 30.82 -9.32
CA ILE A 164 8.01 30.17 -9.15
C ILE A 164 8.51 30.34 -7.72
N GLU A 165 8.35 31.53 -7.12
CA GLU A 165 8.82 31.81 -5.76
C GLU A 165 8.03 30.98 -4.73
N GLY A 166 6.71 30.87 -4.92
CA GLY A 166 5.85 29.99 -4.12
C GLY A 166 6.26 28.52 -4.22
N LEU A 167 6.59 28.04 -5.43
CA LEU A 167 7.06 26.66 -5.66
C LEU A 167 8.43 26.39 -5.04
N GLN A 168 9.41 27.28 -5.22
CA GLN A 168 10.74 27.13 -4.62
C GLN A 168 10.65 27.09 -3.09
N LYS A 169 9.82 27.95 -2.48
CA LYS A 169 9.61 27.95 -1.03
C LYS A 169 8.97 26.64 -0.54
N LEU A 170 8.04 26.09 -1.31
CA LEU A 170 7.36 24.83 -1.01
C LEU A 170 8.33 23.64 -1.13
N PHE A 171 9.17 23.62 -2.16
CA PHE A 171 10.16 22.56 -2.37
C PHE A 171 11.35 22.62 -1.40
N ALA A 172 11.67 23.81 -0.87
CA ALA A 172 12.64 23.97 0.22
C ALA A 172 12.15 23.42 1.58
N SER A 173 10.96 22.80 1.64
CA SER A 173 10.44 22.22 2.88
C SER A 173 11.34 21.06 3.38
N PRO A 174 11.69 21.03 4.68
CA PRO A 174 12.53 19.99 5.25
C PRO A 174 11.88 18.59 5.17
N LEU A 175 10.55 18.52 5.04
CA LEU A 175 9.83 17.27 4.89
C LEU A 175 10.18 16.55 3.58
N LEU A 176 10.32 17.24 2.45
CA LEU A 176 10.65 16.58 1.17
C LEU A 176 12.00 15.87 1.22
N LEU A 177 13.00 16.54 1.81
CA LEU A 177 14.32 15.93 2.06
C LEU A 177 14.21 14.71 2.98
N LYS A 178 13.42 14.81 4.05
CA LYS A 178 13.22 13.71 5.00
C LYS A 178 12.44 12.53 4.42
N LEU A 179 11.53 12.80 3.48
CA LEU A 179 10.87 11.76 2.70
C LEU A 179 11.88 11.06 1.79
N LEU A 180 12.79 11.78 1.12
CA LEU A 180 13.79 11.13 0.27
C LEU A 180 14.70 10.15 1.03
N GLU A 181 14.99 10.43 2.29
CA GLU A 181 15.82 9.59 3.16
C GLU A 181 15.10 8.32 3.67
N SER A 182 13.77 8.22 3.52
CA SER A 182 13.03 7.09 4.07
C SER A 182 13.10 5.85 3.16
N PRO A 183 13.68 4.72 3.63
CA PRO A 183 13.86 3.52 2.81
C PRO A 183 12.55 2.84 2.39
N HIS A 184 11.43 3.16 3.04
CA HIS A 184 10.13 2.53 2.78
C HIS A 184 9.30 3.20 1.68
N ILE A 185 9.72 4.37 1.17
CA ILE A 185 8.99 5.10 0.13
C ILE A 185 9.13 4.44 -1.26
N PHE A 186 10.21 3.69 -1.46
CA PHE A 186 10.56 3.14 -2.77
C PHE A 186 9.63 2.01 -3.26
N ASP A 187 8.80 1.43 -2.38
CA ASP A 187 7.90 0.34 -2.70
C ASP A 187 6.61 0.80 -3.43
N HIS A 188 6.20 2.07 -3.29
CA HIS A 188 5.01 2.60 -3.95
C HIS A 188 5.38 3.34 -5.24
N ALA A 189 5.15 2.70 -6.39
CA ALA A 189 5.54 3.22 -7.69
C ALA A 189 5.01 4.64 -7.98
N LEU A 190 3.79 4.98 -7.51
CA LEU A 190 3.19 6.30 -7.73
C LEU A 190 3.80 7.40 -6.85
N PHE A 191 4.06 7.11 -5.57
CA PHE A 191 4.60 8.11 -4.64
C PHE A 191 6.08 8.37 -4.91
N ASN A 192 6.85 7.30 -5.15
CA ASN A 192 8.24 7.39 -5.57
C ASN A 192 8.38 8.11 -6.93
N GLY A 193 7.55 7.74 -7.91
CA GLY A 193 7.51 8.41 -9.21
C GLY A 193 7.23 9.91 -9.10
N LEU A 194 6.26 10.29 -8.25
CA LEU A 194 5.93 11.68 -7.98
C LEU A 194 7.09 12.43 -7.32
N LEU A 195 7.68 11.90 -6.24
CA LEU A 195 8.79 12.55 -5.56
C LEU A 195 9.97 12.78 -6.51
N ARG A 196 10.33 11.78 -7.31
CA ARG A 196 11.41 11.91 -8.30
C ARG A 196 11.09 12.98 -9.34
N ALA A 197 9.84 13.08 -9.80
CA ALA A 197 9.42 14.11 -10.73
C ALA A 197 9.49 15.52 -10.08
N ILE A 198 9.08 15.64 -8.80
CA ILE A 198 9.17 16.89 -8.04
C ILE A 198 10.64 17.34 -7.92
N PHE A 199 11.56 16.45 -7.54
CA PHE A 199 12.97 16.79 -7.40
C PHE A 199 13.62 17.15 -8.74
N HIS A 200 13.34 16.39 -9.81
CA HIS A 200 13.84 16.76 -11.14
C HIS A 200 13.35 18.15 -11.56
N PHE A 201 12.09 18.47 -11.28
CA PHE A 201 11.53 19.78 -11.56
C PHE A 201 12.14 20.87 -10.66
N GLN A 202 12.42 20.57 -9.39
CA GLN A 202 13.13 21.47 -8.49
C GLN A 202 14.54 21.78 -9.00
N ASP A 203 15.31 20.76 -9.40
CA ASP A 203 16.66 20.93 -9.95
C ASP A 203 16.65 21.83 -11.20
N GLU A 204 15.64 21.67 -12.06
CA GLU A 204 15.46 22.50 -13.26
C GLU A 204 15.05 23.95 -12.91
N LEU A 205 14.24 24.15 -11.86
CA LEU A 205 13.88 25.47 -11.35
C LEU A 205 15.09 26.19 -10.72
N GLU A 206 15.91 25.49 -9.94
CA GLU A 206 17.10 26.07 -9.30
C GLU A 206 18.18 26.44 -10.33
N ALA A 207 18.30 25.66 -11.41
CA ALA A 207 19.18 25.98 -12.53
C ALA A 207 18.74 27.24 -13.32
N HIS A 208 17.49 27.68 -13.17
CA HIS A 208 16.89 28.74 -13.99
C HIS A 208 16.14 29.79 -13.14
N GLN A 209 16.86 30.84 -12.71
CA GLN A 209 16.30 31.94 -11.90
C GLN A 209 15.24 32.81 -12.59
N SER A 210 15.01 32.69 -13.90
CA SER A 210 13.92 33.41 -14.60
C SER A 210 13.48 32.73 -15.89
N PHE A 211 12.18 32.43 -16.00
CA PHE A 211 11.57 31.86 -17.21
C PHE A 211 11.16 32.91 -18.26
N SER A 212 11.42 34.19 -18.00
CA SER A 212 11.04 35.33 -18.86
C SER A 212 11.70 35.33 -20.26
N HIS A 213 12.80 34.59 -20.44
CA HIS A 213 13.59 34.54 -21.67
C HIS A 213 13.81 33.13 -22.24
N LEU A 214 12.90 32.19 -21.98
CA LEU A 214 12.99 30.84 -22.55
C LEU A 214 12.62 30.83 -24.04
N SER A 215 13.40 30.08 -24.84
CA SER A 215 13.00 29.72 -26.21
C SER A 215 11.77 28.81 -26.19
N GLU A 216 10.95 28.83 -27.24
CA GLU A 216 9.74 28.00 -27.36
C GLU A 216 10.01 26.50 -27.10
N VAL A 217 11.20 26.01 -27.46
CA VAL A 217 11.63 24.63 -27.23
C VAL A 217 11.74 24.30 -25.74
N LYS A 218 12.30 25.19 -24.92
CA LYS A 218 12.44 24.96 -23.46
C LYS A 218 11.10 25.08 -22.73
N THR A 219 10.21 25.96 -23.18
CA THR A 219 8.84 26.07 -22.65
C THR A 219 8.06 24.77 -22.84
N SER A 220 8.23 24.08 -24.00
CA SER A 220 7.59 22.77 -24.23
C SER A 220 8.14 21.66 -23.32
N HIS A 221 9.44 21.70 -22.99
CA HIS A 221 10.09 20.71 -22.13
C HIS A 221 9.60 20.83 -20.68
N ILE A 222 9.58 22.05 -20.13
CA ILE A 222 9.12 22.32 -18.77
C ILE A 222 7.64 21.97 -18.60
N SER A 223 6.80 22.25 -19.60
CA SER A 223 5.37 21.88 -19.56
C SER A 223 5.21 20.36 -19.48
N THR A 224 6.05 19.62 -20.21
CA THR A 224 6.08 18.16 -20.18
C THR A 224 6.52 17.63 -18.82
N ASP A 225 7.56 18.22 -18.21
CA ASP A 225 8.04 17.80 -16.89
C ASP A 225 7.06 18.16 -15.77
N LEU A 226 6.42 19.32 -15.86
CA LEU A 226 5.39 19.72 -14.93
C LEU A 226 4.15 18.82 -15.05
N LYS A 227 3.80 18.36 -16.25
CA LYS A 227 2.76 17.34 -16.45
C LYS A 227 3.11 16.01 -15.77
N LYS A 228 4.39 15.60 -15.79
CA LYS A 228 4.87 14.41 -15.06
C LYS A 228 4.79 14.57 -13.54
N VAL A 229 4.74 15.79 -13.03
CA VAL A 229 4.47 16.07 -11.60
C VAL A 229 2.96 16.11 -11.35
N TYR A 230 2.21 16.88 -12.14
CA TYR A 230 0.82 17.18 -11.87
C TYR A 230 -0.10 15.95 -12.04
N GLN A 231 0.11 15.14 -13.08
CA GLN A 231 -0.75 13.97 -13.33
C GLN A 231 -0.64 12.91 -12.22
N PRO A 232 0.56 12.50 -11.75
CA PRO A 232 0.67 11.60 -10.59
C PRO A 232 0.19 12.25 -9.28
N LEU A 233 0.39 13.56 -9.11
CA LEU A 233 -0.04 14.30 -7.91
C LEU A 233 -1.57 14.25 -7.74
N THR A 234 -2.32 14.54 -8.80
CA THR A 234 -3.80 14.51 -8.76
C THR A 234 -4.32 13.09 -8.57
N LYS A 235 -3.70 12.09 -9.21
CA LYS A 235 -4.05 10.68 -8.99
C LYS A 235 -3.81 10.25 -7.54
N LEU A 236 -2.65 10.60 -6.98
CA LEU A 236 -2.29 10.28 -5.61
C LEU A 236 -3.24 10.97 -4.62
N TRP A 237 -3.73 12.17 -4.94
CA TRP A 237 -4.72 12.86 -4.11
C TRP A 237 -6.05 12.09 -4.04
N VAL A 238 -6.53 11.53 -5.16
CA VAL A 238 -7.76 10.69 -5.13
C VAL A 238 -7.56 9.43 -4.28
N GLU A 239 -6.40 8.79 -4.41
CA GLU A 239 -6.05 7.62 -3.58
C GLU A 239 -5.99 8.00 -2.09
N HIS A 240 -5.43 9.17 -1.77
CA HIS A 240 -5.39 9.73 -0.42
C HIS A 240 -6.79 10.04 0.12
N MET A 241 -7.67 10.64 -0.67
CA MET A 241 -9.04 10.94 -0.28
C MET A 241 -9.86 9.67 -0.01
N CYS A 242 -9.67 8.61 -0.82
CA CYS A 242 -10.28 7.31 -0.58
C CYS A 242 -9.79 6.69 0.74
N TYR A 243 -8.49 6.78 1.01
CA TYR A 243 -7.90 6.36 2.29
C TYR A 243 -8.47 7.13 3.48
N LEU A 244 -8.51 8.47 3.40
CA LEU A 244 -9.03 9.32 4.47
C LEU A 244 -10.49 9.01 4.76
N LYS A 245 -11.33 8.86 3.73
CA LYS A 245 -12.75 8.53 3.93
C LYS A 245 -12.95 7.23 4.71
N LYS A 246 -12.08 6.23 4.49
CA LYS A 246 -12.19 4.92 5.14
C LYS A 246 -11.74 4.91 6.60
N LEU A 247 -10.70 5.68 6.95
CA LEU A 247 -10.02 5.59 8.25
C LEU A 247 -10.11 6.85 9.11
N TYR A 248 -10.28 8.02 8.49
CA TYR A 248 -10.38 9.32 9.15
C TYR A 248 -11.48 10.20 8.52
N PRO A 249 -12.77 9.83 8.65
CA PRO A 249 -13.86 10.53 7.97
C PRO A 249 -13.92 12.04 8.24
N ILE A 250 -13.59 12.48 9.46
CA ILE A 250 -13.56 13.91 9.81
C ILE A 250 -12.48 14.65 9.01
N LEU A 251 -11.27 14.08 8.93
CA LEU A 251 -10.17 14.70 8.19
C LEU A 251 -10.46 14.73 6.68
N PHE A 252 -11.13 13.71 6.15
CA PHE A 252 -11.62 13.69 4.78
C PHE A 252 -12.51 14.91 4.47
N LEU A 253 -13.44 15.26 5.37
CA LEU A 253 -14.31 16.41 5.19
C LEU A 253 -13.54 17.73 5.22
N THR A 254 -12.59 17.88 6.14
CA THR A 254 -11.73 19.07 6.20
C THR A 254 -10.92 19.27 4.91
N VAL A 255 -10.35 18.19 4.36
CA VAL A 255 -9.61 18.25 3.09
C VAL A 255 -10.56 18.50 1.90
N LEU A 256 -11.79 18.00 1.97
CA LEU A 256 -12.81 18.23 0.95
C LEU A 256 -13.29 19.69 0.93
N GLU A 257 -13.51 20.30 2.09
CA GLU A 257 -13.91 21.71 2.21
C GLU A 257 -12.85 22.66 1.65
N THR A 258 -11.58 22.33 1.87
CA THR A 258 -10.44 23.12 1.36
C THR A 258 -10.13 22.86 -0.12
N ASN A 259 -10.89 21.98 -0.78
CA ASN A 259 -10.74 21.50 -2.16
C ASN A 259 -9.60 22.18 -2.93
N PRO A 260 -8.43 21.53 -3.07
CA PRO A 260 -7.25 22.17 -3.64
C PRO A 260 -7.39 22.49 -5.14
N PHE A 261 -8.42 21.95 -5.82
CA PHE A 261 -8.72 22.23 -7.23
C PHE A 261 -9.61 23.45 -7.43
N LYS A 262 -10.24 23.97 -6.37
CA LYS A 262 -11.17 25.10 -6.48
C LYS A 262 -10.42 26.37 -6.85
N LYS A 263 -10.82 27.05 -7.93
CA LYS A 263 -10.35 28.42 -8.20
C LYS A 263 -10.81 29.32 -7.07
N GLU A 264 -9.89 30.04 -6.42
CA GLU A 264 -10.24 31.09 -5.45
C GLU A 264 -11.06 32.16 -6.17
N SER A 265 -12.39 32.02 -6.16
CA SER A 265 -13.28 33.13 -6.47
C SER A 265 -13.01 34.21 -5.42
N GLY A 266 -12.53 35.37 -5.86
CA GLY A 266 -12.34 36.51 -4.98
C GLY A 266 -13.64 36.90 -4.28
N ALA A 267 -13.83 36.39 -3.06
CA ALA A 267 -14.89 36.80 -2.16
C ALA A 267 -14.46 36.48 -0.72
N ALA A 268 -14.02 37.54 -0.03
CA ALA A 268 -13.97 37.74 1.42
C ALA A 268 -13.80 36.48 2.30
N ALA A 269 -12.58 36.30 2.81
CA ALA A 269 -12.34 35.60 4.06
C ALA A 269 -13.28 36.17 5.14
N THR A 270 -14.24 35.36 5.58
CA THR A 270 -14.90 35.59 6.86
C THR A 270 -14.08 34.80 7.88
N PRO A 271 -13.46 35.44 8.89
CA PRO A 271 -12.59 34.75 9.82
C PRO A 271 -13.42 33.75 10.63
N ALA A 272 -12.93 32.51 10.67
CA ALA A 272 -13.47 31.44 11.49
C ALA A 272 -13.60 31.94 12.94
N THR A 273 -14.83 31.94 13.44
CA THR A 273 -15.11 32.23 14.84
C THR A 273 -14.60 31.06 15.67
N GLU A 274 -13.69 31.37 16.60
CA GLU A 274 -13.29 30.51 17.71
C GLU A 274 -14.53 29.89 18.37
N ILE A 275 -14.53 28.56 18.53
CA ILE A 275 -15.38 27.90 19.51
C ILE A 275 -14.45 27.30 20.56
N LEU A 276 -14.48 27.95 21.73
CA LEU A 276 -14.07 27.46 23.05
C LEU A 276 -14.88 26.23 23.47
#